data_AF-A0A7S2B9C5-F1
#
_entry.id   AF-A0A7S2B9C5-F1
#
_cell.length_a   1.000
_cell.length_b   1.000
_cell.length_c   1.000
_cell.angle_alpha   90.00
_cell.angle_beta   90.00
_cell.angle_gamma   90.00
#
_symmetry.space_group_name_H-M   'P 1'
#
loop_
_entity.id
_entity.type
_entity.pdbx_description
1 polymer ?
#
loop_
_entity_poly.entity_id
_entity_poly.type
_entity_poly.pdbx_seq_one_letter_code
_entity_poly.pdbx_strand_id
1 'polypeptide(L)'
;SLFDAGFGAKRPRVEGSKVAEGEKGKEAPAAKDAAQQRPAGRPPPARDDWFSKLFGFSEGGGYEETKRWLRVVDDPETGHRSLESLATGARFGCGHFSALTLAALREAGRGVRLPGRLRVTNELGDVGAKHAMKENRHAVFQAASQFNCLEFVGPNVRPEDGVAGYAMDRTQGPCCAITCGPGTVFR
;
A
#
# COMPACT_ATOMS: atom_id res chain seq x y z
N SER A 1 -4.46 -9.88 18.77
CA SER A 1 -5.07 -8.74 18.04
C SER A 1 -3.94 -7.96 17.38
N LEU A 2 -3.88 -7.96 16.04
CA LEU A 2 -2.74 -7.48 15.24
C LEU A 2 -2.67 -5.95 15.07
N PHE A 3 -3.43 -5.17 15.82
CA PHE A 3 -3.62 -3.74 15.57
C PHE A 3 -3.35 -2.87 16.80
N ASP A 4 -2.16 -2.95 17.38
CA ASP A 4 -1.81 -2.10 18.54
C ASP A 4 -0.33 -1.65 18.56
N ALA A 5 0.13 -1.02 17.48
CA ALA A 5 1.46 -0.40 17.42
C ALA A 5 1.37 1.04 16.92
N GLY A 6 1.22 1.98 17.86
CA GLY A 6 1.14 3.42 17.62
C GLY A 6 2.46 4.04 17.13
N PHE A 7 2.34 4.94 16.16
CA PHE A 7 3.41 5.85 15.74
C PHE A 7 2.98 7.30 16.05
N GLY A 8 3.56 7.90 17.09
CA GLY A 8 3.36 9.31 17.45
C GLY A 8 4.34 10.21 16.71
N ALA A 9 3.82 11.20 15.97
CA ALA A 9 4.63 12.20 15.27
C ALA A 9 4.68 13.53 16.04
N LYS A 10 5.88 14.00 16.40
CA LYS A 10 6.14 15.38 16.86
C LYS A 10 6.68 16.21 15.68
N ARG A 11 6.11 17.40 15.46
CA ARG A 11 6.57 18.39 14.46
C ARG A 11 7.66 19.30 15.02
N PRO A 12 8.63 19.76 14.22
CA PRO A 12 9.33 21.02 14.46
C PRO A 12 8.90 22.14 13.49
N ARG A 13 9.16 23.36 13.94
CA ARG A 13 8.72 24.68 13.46
C ARG A 13 9.70 25.23 12.41
N VAL A 14 9.20 25.85 11.34
CA VAL A 14 10.01 26.46 10.27
C VAL A 14 10.08 27.98 10.48
N GLU A 15 11.30 28.53 10.46
CA GLU A 15 11.59 29.96 10.25
C GLU A 15 12.17 30.16 8.85
N GLY A 16 11.74 31.22 8.17
CA GLY A 16 11.97 31.43 6.74
C GLY A 16 13.17 32.30 6.37
N SER A 17 13.53 32.28 5.08
CA SER A 17 14.26 33.36 4.42
C SER A 17 14.03 33.36 2.91
N LYS A 18 14.07 34.55 2.31
CA LYS A 18 13.62 34.95 0.97
C LYS A 18 14.57 34.60 -0.19
N VAL A 19 13.95 34.12 -1.28
CA VAL A 19 13.94 34.58 -2.70
C VAL A 19 15.26 34.89 -3.45
N ALA A 20 15.43 34.25 -4.62
CA ALA A 20 16.03 34.84 -5.83
C ALA A 20 15.43 34.20 -7.10
N GLU A 21 15.28 35.02 -8.14
CA GLU A 21 14.56 34.81 -9.42
C GLU A 21 15.32 33.93 -10.42
N GLY A 22 14.60 33.38 -11.42
CA GLY A 22 15.20 33.07 -12.73
C GLY A 22 14.52 31.98 -13.57
N GLU A 23 13.97 32.43 -14.71
CA GLU A 23 13.81 31.71 -15.99
C GLU A 23 12.57 30.83 -16.28
N LYS A 24 11.85 31.27 -17.32
CA LYS A 24 10.72 30.62 -17.98
C LYS A 24 11.20 29.47 -18.87
N GLY A 25 10.69 28.27 -18.63
CA GLY A 25 10.81 27.12 -19.52
C GLY A 25 9.52 26.29 -19.53
N LYS A 26 8.83 26.30 -20.68
CA LYS A 26 7.77 25.40 -21.18
C LYS A 26 7.00 24.57 -20.12
N GLU A 27 5.73 24.94 -19.91
CA GLU A 27 4.71 24.17 -19.20
C GLU A 27 4.62 22.72 -19.70
N ALA A 28 5.13 21.79 -18.90
CA ALA A 28 4.61 20.43 -18.86
C ALA A 28 3.20 20.47 -18.24
N PRO A 29 2.25 19.61 -18.66
CA PRO A 29 0.93 19.61 -18.06
C PRO A 29 1.05 19.29 -16.56
N ALA A 30 0.75 20.30 -15.74
CA ALA A 30 0.70 20.17 -14.29
C ALA A 30 -0.23 19.01 -13.93
N ALA A 31 0.32 17.97 -13.30
CA ALA A 31 -0.46 16.97 -12.60
C ALA A 31 -1.32 17.73 -11.57
N LYS A 32 -2.63 17.73 -11.81
CA LYS A 32 -3.59 18.37 -10.91
C LYS A 32 -3.62 17.53 -9.62
N ASP A 33 -2.79 17.89 -8.66
CA ASP A 33 -3.01 17.57 -7.24
C ASP A 33 -4.23 18.36 -6.75
N ALA A 34 -5.40 18.00 -7.27
CA ALA A 34 -6.65 18.41 -6.67
C ALA A 34 -6.75 17.61 -5.36
N ALA A 35 -6.43 18.27 -4.23
CA ALA A 35 -6.65 17.74 -2.90
C ALA A 35 -8.09 17.22 -2.82
N GLN A 36 -8.26 15.89 -2.94
CA GLN A 36 -9.58 15.29 -2.97
C GLN A 36 -10.20 15.51 -1.59
N GLN A 37 -11.16 16.42 -1.53
CA GLN A 37 -11.88 16.74 -0.30
C GLN A 37 -12.74 15.54 0.09
N ARG A 38 -13.01 15.41 1.40
CA ARG A 38 -13.87 14.33 1.91
C ARG A 38 -15.18 14.28 1.08
N PRO A 39 -15.57 13.13 0.53
CA PRO A 39 -16.78 13.02 -0.28
C PRO A 39 -18.02 13.49 0.49
N ALA A 40 -18.98 14.05 -0.24
CA ALA A 40 -20.30 14.32 0.31
C ALA A 40 -21.00 13.01 0.68
N GLY A 41 -21.74 13.02 1.80
CA GLY A 41 -22.46 11.84 2.28
C GLY A 41 -21.72 11.04 3.36
N ARG A 42 -22.24 9.84 3.64
CA ARG A 42 -21.65 8.91 4.62
C ARG A 42 -20.93 7.80 3.86
N PRO A 43 -19.79 7.32 4.38
CA PRO A 43 -19.14 6.16 3.80
C PRO A 43 -20.02 4.92 3.95
N PRO A 44 -19.81 3.88 3.12
CA PRO A 44 -20.47 2.59 3.31
C PRO A 44 -20.30 2.08 4.75
N PRO A 45 -21.34 1.51 5.37
CA PRO A 45 -21.26 1.05 6.74
C PRO A 45 -20.17 -0.01 6.88
N ALA A 46 -19.32 0.14 7.89
CA ALA A 46 -18.26 -0.82 8.20
C ALA A 46 -18.86 -2.21 8.50
N ARG A 47 -18.09 -3.25 8.15
CA ARG A 47 -18.42 -4.66 8.41
C ARG A 47 -17.34 -5.29 9.29
N ASP A 48 -17.57 -6.52 9.77
CA ASP A 48 -16.56 -7.26 10.53
C ASP A 48 -15.55 -7.94 9.59
N ASP A 49 -14.78 -7.14 8.86
CA ASP A 49 -13.72 -7.59 7.95
C ASP A 49 -12.43 -6.77 8.13
N TRP A 50 -11.33 -7.27 7.56
CA TRP A 50 -10.02 -6.65 7.73
C TRP A 50 -9.93 -5.26 7.06
N PHE A 51 -10.63 -5.07 5.94
CA PHE A 51 -10.66 -3.80 5.21
C PHE A 51 -11.34 -2.73 6.05
N SER A 52 -12.52 -3.03 6.58
CA SER A 52 -13.32 -2.15 7.42
C SER A 52 -12.59 -1.79 8.71
N LYS A 53 -11.86 -2.73 9.31
CA LYS A 53 -11.02 -2.47 10.48
C LYS A 53 -9.88 -1.49 10.18
N LEU A 54 -9.33 -1.54 8.97
CA LEU A 54 -8.22 -0.69 8.56
C LEU A 54 -8.69 0.71 8.12
N PHE A 55 -9.71 0.80 7.27
CA PHE A 55 -10.13 2.06 6.65
C PHE A 55 -11.37 2.69 7.29
N GLY A 56 -12.11 1.96 8.13
CA GLY A 56 -13.30 2.46 8.83
C GLY A 56 -14.59 2.47 8.02
N PHE A 57 -14.63 1.80 6.86
CA PHE A 57 -15.81 1.64 6.01
C PHE A 57 -15.69 0.33 5.20
N SER A 58 -16.78 -0.15 4.60
CA SER A 58 -16.76 -1.40 3.80
C SER A 58 -16.72 -1.16 2.28
N GLU A 59 -16.29 -2.17 1.51
CA GLU A 59 -16.30 -2.16 0.04
C GLU A 59 -17.72 -2.38 -0.56
N GLY A 60 -18.76 -2.46 0.29
CA GLY A 60 -20.12 -2.84 -0.11
C GLY A 60 -20.86 -1.85 -1.04
N GLY A 61 -20.28 -0.67 -1.28
CA GLY A 61 -20.79 0.31 -2.25
C GLY A 61 -20.28 0.11 -3.69
N GLY A 62 -19.44 -0.91 -3.91
CA GLY A 62 -18.78 -1.16 -5.19
C GLY A 62 -17.48 -0.36 -5.35
N TYR A 63 -16.76 -0.65 -6.44
CA TYR A 63 -15.43 -0.12 -6.70
C TYR A 63 -15.37 1.42 -6.69
N GLU A 64 -16.24 2.08 -7.45
CA GLU A 64 -16.23 3.55 -7.54
C GLU A 64 -16.58 4.22 -6.20
N GLU A 65 -17.53 3.68 -5.44
CA GLU A 65 -17.84 4.20 -4.10
C GLU A 65 -16.62 4.06 -3.19
N THR A 66 -16.01 2.88 -3.16
CA THR A 66 -14.84 2.57 -2.33
C THR A 66 -13.69 3.51 -2.65
N LYS A 67 -13.41 3.71 -3.94
CA LYS A 67 -12.31 4.56 -4.42
C LYS A 67 -12.48 6.01 -4.01
N ARG A 68 -13.71 6.55 -3.99
CA ARG A 68 -13.94 7.95 -3.55
C ARG A 68 -13.58 8.18 -2.09
N TRP A 69 -13.60 7.15 -1.24
CA TRP A 69 -13.24 7.24 0.17
C TRP A 69 -11.76 7.01 0.46
N LEU A 70 -10.94 6.79 -0.57
CA LEU A 70 -9.50 6.57 -0.46
C LEU A 70 -8.76 7.63 -1.26
N ARG A 71 -7.65 8.11 -0.70
CA ARG A 71 -6.79 9.09 -1.37
C ARG A 71 -5.34 8.64 -1.32
N VAL A 72 -4.69 8.64 -2.47
CA VAL A 72 -3.24 8.45 -2.54
C VAL A 72 -2.55 9.77 -2.20
N VAL A 73 -1.56 9.71 -1.33
CA VAL A 73 -0.76 10.85 -0.91
C VAL A 73 0.72 10.48 -1.08
N ASP A 74 1.39 11.16 -1.99
CA ASP A 74 2.83 11.08 -2.20
C ASP A 74 3.53 12.16 -1.36
N ASP A 75 4.58 11.77 -0.65
CA ASP A 75 5.50 12.68 0.03
C ASP A 75 6.64 13.03 -0.94
N PRO A 76 6.75 14.27 -1.45
CA PRO A 76 7.76 14.63 -2.43
C PRO A 76 9.18 14.70 -1.83
N GLU A 77 9.32 14.86 -0.51
CA GLU A 77 10.63 14.96 0.15
C GLU A 77 11.20 13.55 0.39
N THR A 78 10.37 12.63 0.90
CA THR A 78 10.82 11.27 1.20
C THR A 78 10.59 10.30 0.07
N GLY A 79 9.81 10.69 -0.94
CA GLY A 79 9.32 9.81 -2.01
C GLY A 79 8.40 8.71 -1.48
N HIS A 80 7.82 8.82 -0.28
CA HIS A 80 6.96 7.78 0.26
C HIS A 80 5.52 7.94 -0.21
N ARG A 81 4.88 6.82 -0.56
CA ARG A 81 3.45 6.80 -0.88
C ARG A 81 2.63 6.23 0.27
N SER A 82 1.54 6.92 0.57
CA SER A 82 0.55 6.50 1.55
C SER A 82 -0.87 6.50 0.97
N LEU A 83 -1.71 5.65 1.53
CA LEU A 83 -3.14 5.61 1.29
C LEU A 83 -3.86 6.20 2.51
N GLU A 84 -4.67 7.22 2.29
CA GLU A 84 -5.48 7.90 3.30
C GLU A 84 -6.93 7.45 3.20
N SER A 85 -7.54 7.05 4.32
CA SER A 85 -8.98 6.91 4.42
C SER A 85 -9.63 8.27 4.68
N LEU A 86 -10.49 8.72 3.77
CA LEU A 86 -11.27 9.94 3.96
C LEU A 86 -12.46 9.74 4.92
N ALA A 87 -12.76 8.49 5.30
CA ALA A 87 -13.76 8.17 6.32
C ALA A 87 -13.24 8.43 7.74
N THR A 88 -11.96 8.15 8.00
CA THR A 88 -11.35 8.23 9.34
C THR A 88 -10.24 9.28 9.45
N GLY A 89 -9.66 9.72 8.34
CA GLY A 89 -8.45 10.55 8.29
C GLY A 89 -7.14 9.77 8.52
N ALA A 90 -7.20 8.45 8.72
CA ALA A 90 -6.02 7.62 8.94
C ALA A 90 -5.18 7.48 7.65
N ARG A 91 -3.85 7.42 7.80
CA ARG A 91 -2.89 7.28 6.70
C ARG A 91 -2.02 6.05 6.91
N PHE A 92 -1.78 5.31 5.83
CA PHE A 92 -1.02 4.06 5.86
C PHE A 92 -0.02 4.04 4.72
N GLY A 93 1.23 3.67 4.99
CA GLY A 93 2.21 3.46 3.91
C GLY A 93 1.75 2.32 3.00
N CYS A 94 1.62 2.59 1.70
CA CYS A 94 1.23 1.59 0.70
C CYS A 94 2.35 1.27 -0.30
N GLY A 95 3.43 2.05 -0.27
CA GLY A 95 4.60 1.84 -1.12
C GLY A 95 4.31 2.08 -2.59
N HIS A 96 5.21 1.63 -3.45
CA HIS A 96 5.08 1.79 -4.90
C HIS A 96 4.74 0.46 -5.55
N PHE A 97 4.09 0.57 -6.70
CA PHE A 97 3.82 -0.54 -7.58
C PHE A 97 4.44 -0.27 -8.94
N SER A 98 5.16 -1.25 -9.48
CA SER A 98 5.73 -1.20 -10.82
C SER A 98 5.72 -2.60 -11.43
N ALA A 99 5.39 -2.66 -12.72
CA ALA A 99 5.49 -3.88 -13.53
C ALA A 99 6.79 -3.82 -14.35
N LEU A 100 7.89 -4.24 -13.73
CA LEU A 100 9.20 -4.25 -14.39
C LEU A 100 9.38 -5.50 -15.24
N THR A 101 10.02 -5.34 -16.40
CA THR A 101 10.49 -6.50 -17.18
C THR A 101 11.65 -7.19 -16.46
N LEU A 102 11.86 -8.47 -16.73
CA LEU A 102 13.00 -9.21 -16.19
C LEU A 102 14.34 -8.57 -16.57
N ALA A 103 14.43 -7.99 -17.77
CA ALA A 103 15.62 -7.26 -18.21
C ALA A 103 15.88 -6.02 -17.34
N ALA A 104 14.85 -5.21 -17.07
CA ALA A 104 14.95 -4.04 -16.20
C ALA A 104 15.35 -4.42 -14.77
N LEU A 105 14.77 -5.50 -14.23
CA LEU A 105 15.12 -5.98 -12.89
C LEU A 105 16.57 -6.47 -12.80
N ARG A 106 17.03 -7.23 -13.80
CA ARG A 106 18.43 -7.67 -13.88
C ARG A 106 19.40 -6.51 -13.97
N GLU A 107 19.05 -5.48 -14.73
CA GLU A 107 19.88 -4.29 -14.86
C GLU A 107 19.95 -3.51 -13.54
N ALA A 108 18.81 -3.27 -12.89
CA ALA A 108 18.76 -2.64 -11.57
C ALA A 108 19.57 -3.41 -10.51
N GLY A 109 19.62 -4.74 -10.61
CA GLY A 109 20.35 -5.61 -9.69
C GLY A 109 21.84 -5.80 -10.00
N ARG A 110 22.32 -5.41 -11.19
CA ARG A 110 23.67 -5.78 -11.71
C ARG A 110 24.82 -5.33 -10.81
N GLY A 111 24.64 -4.25 -10.06
CA GLY A 111 25.64 -3.68 -9.15
C GLY A 111 25.41 -3.96 -7.66
N VAL A 112 24.32 -4.65 -7.30
CA VAL A 112 23.96 -4.85 -5.89
C VAL A 112 24.90 -5.89 -5.26
N ARG A 113 25.73 -5.46 -4.31
CA ARG A 113 26.57 -6.35 -3.50
C ARG A 113 26.04 -6.37 -2.07
N LEU A 114 25.44 -7.49 -1.68
CA LEU A 114 25.02 -7.71 -0.30
C LEU A 114 26.15 -8.38 0.49
N PRO A 115 26.50 -7.87 1.68
CA PRO A 115 27.47 -8.54 2.54
C PRO A 115 26.89 -9.85 3.08
N GLY A 116 27.76 -10.82 3.35
CA GLY A 116 27.40 -12.11 3.93
C GLY A 116 27.39 -13.28 2.94
N ARG A 117 26.88 -14.42 3.40
CA ARG A 117 26.76 -15.65 2.60
C ARG A 117 25.29 -15.96 2.40
N LEU A 118 24.86 -16.09 1.14
CA LEU A 118 23.52 -16.55 0.81
C LEU A 118 23.26 -17.92 1.46
N ARG A 119 22.15 -18.00 2.20
CA ARG A 119 21.65 -19.25 2.77
C ARG A 119 20.25 -19.48 2.24
N VAL A 120 19.94 -20.74 1.94
CA VAL A 120 18.61 -21.18 1.59
C VAL A 120 18.20 -22.22 2.63
N THR A 121 17.03 -22.03 3.22
CA THR A 121 16.47 -22.92 4.22
C THR A 121 14.99 -23.12 3.93
N ASN A 122 14.45 -24.26 4.32
CA ASN A 122 13.00 -24.48 4.31
C ASN A 122 12.44 -24.12 5.67
N GLU A 123 11.38 -23.31 5.67
CA GLU A 123 10.76 -22.76 6.86
C GLU A 123 9.27 -23.07 6.82
N LEU A 124 8.75 -23.67 7.89
CA LEU A 124 7.32 -23.93 8.07
C LEU A 124 6.74 -22.91 9.04
N GLY A 125 5.54 -22.40 8.76
CA GLY A 125 4.83 -21.52 9.68
C GLY A 125 3.82 -20.60 9.00
N ASP A 126 3.14 -19.80 9.81
CA ASP A 126 2.18 -18.80 9.36
C ASP A 126 2.92 -17.57 8.80
N VAL A 127 2.67 -17.25 7.53
CA VAL A 127 3.37 -16.16 6.83
C VAL A 127 2.97 -14.77 7.35
N GLY A 128 1.73 -14.61 7.83
CA GLY A 128 1.26 -13.37 8.45
C GLY A 128 1.95 -13.12 9.78
N ALA A 129 2.11 -14.17 10.61
CA ALA A 129 2.90 -14.10 11.83
C ALA A 129 4.36 -13.74 11.53
N LYS A 130 4.96 -14.32 10.47
CA LYS A 130 6.34 -14.02 10.08
C LYS A 130 6.53 -12.55 9.65
N HIS A 131 5.55 -11.89 9.04
CA HIS A 131 5.63 -10.46 8.73
C HIS A 131 5.66 -9.57 9.99
N ALA A 132 5.04 -10.01 11.08
CA ALA A 132 5.01 -9.26 12.34
C ALA A 132 6.28 -9.44 13.20
N MET A 133 7.15 -10.40 12.86
CA MET A 133 8.38 -10.68 13.58
C MET A 133 9.43 -9.57 13.34
N LYS A 134 10.05 -9.09 14.43
CA LYS A 134 11.07 -8.03 14.36
C LYS A 134 12.31 -8.48 13.60
N GLU A 135 12.59 -9.78 13.63
CA GLU A 135 13.70 -10.44 12.94
C GLU A 135 13.57 -10.34 11.42
N ASN A 136 12.33 -10.23 10.92
CA ASN A 136 12.02 -10.07 9.50
C ASN A 136 11.82 -8.60 9.09
N ARG A 137 12.18 -7.64 9.94
CA ARG A 137 12.11 -6.22 9.58
C ARG A 137 13.00 -5.98 8.36
N HIS A 138 12.46 -5.30 7.35
CA HIS A 138 13.10 -5.07 6.05
C HIS A 138 13.32 -6.32 5.18
N ALA A 139 12.79 -7.48 5.57
CA ALA A 139 12.81 -8.66 4.71
C ALA A 139 11.88 -8.45 3.50
N VAL A 140 12.26 -9.07 2.38
CA VAL A 140 11.42 -9.16 1.19
C VAL A 140 10.65 -10.47 1.27
N PHE A 141 9.32 -10.36 1.31
CA PHE A 141 8.44 -11.52 1.21
C PHE A 141 7.97 -11.68 -0.23
N GLN A 142 8.21 -12.86 -0.79
CA GLN A 142 7.73 -13.25 -2.10
C GLN A 142 6.74 -14.40 -1.92
N ALA A 143 5.54 -14.22 -2.44
CA ALA A 143 4.52 -15.26 -2.49
C ALA A 143 4.35 -15.71 -3.95
N ALA A 144 4.11 -17.00 -4.14
CA ALA A 144 3.70 -17.52 -5.44
C ALA A 144 2.23 -17.13 -5.64
N SER A 145 1.98 -16.22 -6.59
CA SER A 145 0.63 -15.78 -6.95
C SER A 145 0.10 -16.55 -8.14
N GLN A 146 -1.18 -16.90 -8.10
CA GLN A 146 -1.80 -17.70 -9.15
C GLN A 146 -2.04 -16.90 -10.45
N PHE A 147 -2.23 -15.56 -10.46
CA PHE A 147 -2.17 -14.71 -11.68
C PHE A 147 -2.14 -13.18 -11.34
N ASN A 148 -1.58 -12.36 -12.26
CA ASN A 148 -1.52 -10.88 -12.37
C ASN A 148 -1.94 -10.00 -11.17
N CYS A 149 -0.96 -9.64 -10.32
CA CYS A 149 -0.97 -8.49 -9.40
C CYS A 149 -2.01 -8.49 -8.25
N LEU A 150 -3.07 -9.30 -8.36
CA LEU A 150 -4.11 -9.54 -7.37
C LEU A 150 -4.47 -11.03 -7.38
N GLU A 151 -4.47 -11.65 -6.20
CA GLU A 151 -4.96 -13.02 -6.00
C GLU A 151 -6.50 -12.99 -6.05
N PHE A 152 -7.14 -13.78 -6.89
CA PHE A 152 -8.59 -13.87 -6.89
C PHE A 152 -9.03 -15.18 -6.21
N VAL A 153 -9.95 -15.07 -5.24
CA VAL A 153 -10.49 -16.22 -4.48
C VAL A 153 -11.33 -17.18 -5.34
N GLY A 154 -11.52 -16.87 -6.63
CA GLY A 154 -12.15 -17.73 -7.61
C GLY A 154 -12.08 -17.15 -9.03
N PRO A 155 -12.36 -17.96 -10.06
CA PRO A 155 -12.22 -17.56 -11.48
C PRO A 155 -13.21 -16.47 -11.92
N ASN A 156 -14.24 -16.20 -11.12
CA ASN A 156 -15.29 -15.22 -11.43
C ASN A 156 -15.12 -13.90 -10.65
N VAL A 157 -14.07 -13.78 -9.83
CA VAL A 157 -13.83 -12.58 -9.03
C VAL A 157 -12.98 -11.61 -9.83
N ARG A 158 -13.43 -10.37 -9.88
CA ARG A 158 -12.77 -9.26 -10.54
C ARG A 158 -12.11 -8.34 -9.52
N PRO A 159 -11.09 -7.54 -9.90
CA PRO A 159 -10.56 -6.49 -9.03
C PRO A 159 -11.66 -5.59 -8.45
N GLU A 160 -12.70 -5.32 -9.23
CA GLU A 160 -13.80 -4.44 -8.84
C GLU A 160 -14.73 -5.02 -7.76
N ASP A 161 -14.64 -6.33 -7.49
CA ASP A 161 -15.40 -7.00 -6.42
C ASP A 161 -14.78 -6.76 -5.03
N GLY A 162 -13.62 -6.10 -4.97
CA GLY A 162 -12.93 -5.72 -3.74
C GLY A 162 -11.96 -6.78 -3.23
N VAL A 163 -11.23 -6.44 -2.17
CA VAL A 163 -10.16 -7.27 -1.61
C VAL A 163 -10.48 -7.83 -0.22
N ALA A 164 -11.59 -7.41 0.42
CA ALA A 164 -12.02 -7.93 1.71
C ALA A 164 -12.17 -9.47 1.71
N GLY A 165 -12.57 -10.03 0.56
CA GLY A 165 -12.72 -11.46 0.35
C GLY A 165 -11.44 -12.29 0.51
N TYR A 166 -10.26 -11.66 0.48
CA TYR A 166 -8.97 -12.36 0.69
C TYR A 166 -8.93 -13.11 2.01
N ALA A 167 -9.66 -12.65 3.04
CA ALA A 167 -9.72 -13.32 4.34
C ALA A 167 -10.35 -14.73 4.28
N MET A 168 -11.09 -15.03 3.22
CA MET A 168 -11.72 -16.33 3.00
C MET A 168 -10.78 -17.34 2.36
N ASP A 169 -9.67 -16.88 1.76
CA ASP A 169 -8.64 -17.73 1.18
C ASP A 169 -7.44 -17.81 2.12
N ARG A 170 -7.16 -19.04 2.56
CA ARG A 170 -6.13 -19.34 3.57
C ARG A 170 -4.78 -19.72 2.94
N THR A 171 -4.61 -19.52 1.64
CA THR A 171 -3.33 -19.70 0.96
C THR A 171 -2.35 -18.57 1.26
N GLN A 172 -1.08 -18.77 0.90
CA GLN A 172 0.00 -17.83 1.22
C GLN A 172 -0.21 -16.45 0.58
N GLY A 173 -0.68 -16.40 -0.66
CA GLY A 173 -0.84 -15.16 -1.43
C GLY A 173 -1.76 -14.15 -0.75
N PRO A 174 -3.03 -14.50 -0.49
CA PRO A 174 -3.98 -13.65 0.24
C PRO A 174 -3.49 -13.25 1.63
N CYS A 175 -2.82 -14.16 2.36
CA CYS A 175 -2.23 -13.84 3.66
C CYS A 175 -1.15 -12.75 3.55
N CYS A 176 -0.23 -12.87 2.59
CA CYS A 176 0.78 -11.84 2.32
C CYS A 176 0.16 -10.51 1.90
N ALA A 177 -0.90 -10.55 1.08
CA ALA A 177 -1.62 -9.36 0.64
C ALA A 177 -2.32 -8.63 1.80
N ILE A 178 -3.11 -9.33 2.63
CA ILE A 178 -3.78 -8.72 3.80
C ILE A 178 -2.75 -8.10 4.75
N THR A 179 -1.60 -8.76 4.93
CA THR A 179 -0.53 -8.25 5.81
C THR A 179 0.06 -6.93 5.28
N CYS A 180 -0.04 -6.69 3.98
CA CYS A 180 0.31 -5.45 3.30
C CYS A 180 -0.94 -4.69 2.82
N GLY A 181 -2.04 -4.74 3.60
CA GLY A 181 -3.38 -4.28 3.21
C GLY A 181 -3.45 -2.94 2.45
N PRO A 182 -2.81 -1.85 2.92
CA PRO A 182 -2.80 -0.58 2.17
C PRO A 182 -2.18 -0.69 0.78
N GLY A 183 -1.10 -1.48 0.64
CA GLY A 183 -0.46 -1.74 -0.63
C GLY A 183 -1.30 -2.63 -1.54
N THR A 184 -2.07 -3.56 -0.98
CA THR A 184 -3.04 -4.38 -1.73
C THR A 184 -4.20 -3.55 -2.27
N VAL A 185 -4.78 -2.65 -1.46
CA VAL A 185 -5.89 -1.79 -1.90
C VAL A 185 -5.45 -0.73 -2.92
N PHE A 186 -4.19 -0.27 -2.83
CA PHE A 186 -3.65 0.70 -3.77
C PHE A 186 -3.48 0.15 -5.20
N ARG A 187 -3.21 -1.16 -5.33
CA ARG A 187 -2.95 -1.83 -6.61
C ARG A 187 -4.25 -2.15 -7.33
#